data_AF-A0AAU8G0D4-F1
#
_entry.id   AF-A0AAU8G0D4-F1
#
_cell.length_a   1.000
_cell.length_b   1.000
_cell.length_c   1.000
_cell.angle_alpha   90.00
_cell.angle_beta   90.00
_cell.angle_gamma   90.00
#
_symmetry.space_group_name_H-M   'P 1'
#
loop_
_entity.id
_entity.type
_entity.pdbx_description
1 polymer ?
#
loop_
_entity_poly.entity_id
_entity_poly.type
_entity_poly.pdbx_seq_one_letter_code
_entity_poly.pdbx_strand_id
1 'polypeptide(L)'
;MRRAVVLVALLGGATACTAELPAPAPTASYAQPGWMLETLQAHERLDRAVAACMGERGLPYAQAEVDGSASYSADGVPPAQVERLQAAAYECWEESEPLAGFVDYPTGTVYDQSVETWECLAAQGYDLPDPPSKASWVEGFDAGEEVWAPYMDLYEQDPEIEESEWFRLKGICVESGIVFSPDLSDPPAGLGS
;
A
#
# COMPACT_ATOMS: atom_id res chain seq x y z
N MET A 1 14.82 -25.64 -73.44
CA MET A 1 15.90 -25.28 -72.48
C MET A 1 15.22 -25.04 -71.14
N ARG A 2 15.21 -26.05 -70.24
CA ARG A 2 15.97 -26.12 -68.97
C ARG A 2 15.77 -24.94 -67.99
N ARG A 3 15.14 -25.27 -66.83
CA ARG A 3 15.23 -24.67 -65.47
C ARG A 3 14.50 -23.31 -65.32
N ALA A 4 13.71 -23.03 -64.29
CA ALA A 4 13.94 -23.28 -62.87
C ALA A 4 12.66 -23.52 -62.05
N VAL A 5 12.91 -24.09 -60.87
CA VAL A 5 12.02 -24.59 -59.82
C VAL A 5 12.33 -23.74 -58.58
N VAL A 6 11.28 -23.38 -57.82
CA VAL A 6 11.28 -23.10 -56.34
C VAL A 6 11.84 -21.70 -55.95
N LEU A 7 11.35 -20.95 -54.95
CA LEU A 7 10.97 -21.27 -53.56
C LEU A 7 9.99 -20.20 -53.00
N VAL A 8 8.96 -20.64 -52.29
CA VAL A 8 8.07 -19.84 -51.44
C VAL A 8 8.82 -19.49 -50.15
N ALA A 9 8.96 -18.22 -49.81
CA ALA A 9 9.46 -17.79 -48.50
C ALA A 9 8.31 -17.10 -47.73
N LEU A 10 7.65 -17.87 -46.88
CA LEU A 10 6.77 -17.40 -45.81
C LEU A 10 7.64 -16.79 -44.70
N LEU A 11 7.60 -15.46 -44.56
CA LEU A 11 8.12 -14.78 -43.38
C LEU A 11 6.99 -14.73 -42.33
N GLY A 12 6.92 -15.78 -41.52
CA GLY A 12 6.06 -15.86 -40.33
C GLY A 12 6.74 -15.17 -39.15
N GLY A 13 5.98 -14.30 -38.48
CA GLY A 13 6.45 -13.44 -37.40
C GLY A 13 6.91 -14.20 -36.15
N ALA A 14 8.02 -13.73 -35.58
CA ALA A 14 8.36 -13.97 -34.20
C ALA A 14 7.83 -12.79 -33.38
N THR A 15 6.54 -12.82 -33.04
CA THR A 15 6.03 -12.09 -31.88
C THR A 15 6.64 -12.76 -30.66
N ALA A 16 7.68 -12.15 -30.09
CA ALA A 16 8.15 -12.51 -28.77
C ALA A 16 6.99 -12.18 -27.80
N CYS A 17 6.22 -13.20 -27.41
CA CYS A 17 5.39 -13.11 -26.23
C CYS A 17 6.36 -13.02 -25.05
N THR A 18 6.49 -11.83 -24.49
CA THR A 18 6.90 -11.67 -23.10
C THR A 18 5.91 -12.50 -22.29
N ALA A 19 6.34 -13.67 -21.83
CA ALA A 19 5.55 -14.46 -20.91
C ALA A 19 5.59 -13.71 -19.58
N GLU A 20 4.56 -12.92 -19.31
CA GLU A 20 4.23 -12.46 -17.97
C GLU A 20 4.24 -13.70 -17.07
N LEU A 21 5.18 -13.78 -16.13
CA LEU A 21 5.12 -14.84 -15.13
C LEU A 21 3.82 -14.63 -14.36
N PRO A 22 2.93 -15.63 -14.30
CA PRO A 22 1.70 -15.47 -13.53
C PRO A 22 2.09 -15.20 -12.08
N ALA A 23 1.48 -14.17 -11.49
CA ALA A 23 1.58 -13.91 -10.07
C ALA A 23 1.30 -15.20 -9.29
N PRO A 24 1.99 -15.45 -8.18
CA PRO A 24 1.78 -16.65 -7.38
C PRO A 24 0.30 -16.80 -7.04
N ALA A 25 -0.25 -18.00 -7.25
CA ALA A 25 -1.64 -18.28 -6.95
C ALA A 25 -1.85 -18.26 -5.42
N PRO A 26 -2.91 -17.61 -4.90
CA PRO A 26 -3.14 -17.51 -3.46
C PRO A 26 -3.27 -18.92 -2.86
N THR A 27 -2.36 -19.24 -1.95
CA THR A 27 -2.33 -20.51 -1.23
C THR A 27 -3.07 -20.34 0.09
N ALA A 28 -4.14 -21.12 0.25
CA ALA A 28 -5.13 -21.09 1.34
C ALA A 28 -6.17 -19.96 1.25
N SER A 29 -7.44 -20.34 1.42
CA SER A 29 -8.56 -19.42 1.57
C SER A 29 -8.46 -18.74 2.93
N TYR A 30 -7.60 -17.74 3.08
CA TYR A 30 -7.65 -16.84 4.21
C TYR A 30 -9.01 -16.14 4.22
N ALA A 31 -9.72 -16.24 5.35
CA ALA A 31 -10.97 -15.54 5.55
C ALA A 31 -10.66 -14.22 6.25
N GLN A 32 -10.75 -13.11 5.52
CA GLN A 32 -10.43 -11.79 6.05
C GLN A 32 -11.29 -11.48 7.30
N PRO A 33 -10.67 -11.12 8.43
CA PRO A 33 -11.38 -10.69 9.63
C PRO A 33 -12.26 -9.47 9.38
N GLY A 34 -13.37 -9.37 10.13
CA GLY A 34 -14.33 -8.28 9.96
C GLY A 34 -13.73 -6.88 10.20
N TRP A 35 -12.77 -6.74 11.12
CA TRP A 35 -12.15 -5.45 11.44
C TRP A 35 -11.37 -4.87 10.26
N MET A 36 -10.78 -5.69 9.38
CA MET A 36 -10.06 -5.19 8.21
C MET A 36 -11.04 -4.51 7.24
N LEU A 37 -12.22 -5.10 7.03
CA LEU A 37 -13.27 -4.48 6.23
C LEU A 37 -13.78 -3.19 6.86
N GLU A 38 -13.99 -3.18 8.18
CA GLU A 38 -14.40 -1.98 8.92
C GLU A 38 -13.36 -0.86 8.81
N THR A 39 -12.07 -1.21 8.83
CA THR A 39 -10.94 -0.27 8.70
C THR A 39 -10.86 0.28 7.28
N LEU A 40 -11.01 -0.55 6.24
CA LEU A 40 -11.10 -0.08 4.84
C LEU A 40 -12.26 0.90 4.66
N GLN A 41 -13.41 0.61 5.24
CA GLN A 41 -14.56 1.50 5.17
C GLN A 41 -14.32 2.81 5.95
N ALA A 42 -13.54 2.78 7.04
CA ALA A 42 -13.14 3.97 7.78
C ALA A 42 -12.19 4.84 6.95
N HIS A 43 -11.18 4.23 6.31
CA HIS A 43 -10.27 4.93 5.41
C HIS A 43 -11.03 5.56 4.24
N GLU A 44 -11.90 4.81 3.57
CA GLU A 44 -12.71 5.34 2.46
C GLU A 44 -13.62 6.52 2.91
N ARG A 45 -14.08 6.53 4.17
CA ARG A 45 -14.81 7.70 4.72
C ARG A 45 -13.87 8.89 4.94
N LEU A 46 -12.70 8.66 5.52
CA LEU A 46 -11.68 9.69 5.72
C LEU A 46 -11.30 10.33 4.38
N ASP A 47 -10.93 9.54 3.40
CA ASP A 47 -10.39 10.03 2.12
C ASP A 47 -11.44 10.86 1.37
N ARG A 48 -12.71 10.42 1.40
CA ARG A 48 -13.82 11.21 0.83
C ARG A 48 -14.03 12.54 1.57
N ALA A 49 -13.92 12.54 2.90
CA ALA A 49 -14.09 13.74 3.70
C ALA A 49 -12.94 14.74 3.44
N VAL A 50 -11.70 14.25 3.37
CA VAL A 50 -10.55 15.10 3.07
C VAL A 50 -10.62 15.65 1.64
N ALA A 51 -10.93 14.82 0.64
CA ALA A 51 -11.08 15.28 -0.73
C ALA A 51 -12.18 16.34 -0.88
N ALA A 52 -13.30 16.18 -0.16
CA ALA A 52 -14.36 17.19 -0.11
C ALA A 52 -13.87 18.51 0.51
N CYS A 53 -13.20 18.44 1.67
CA CYS A 53 -12.62 19.60 2.34
C CYS A 53 -11.63 20.37 1.45
N MET A 54 -10.74 19.65 0.75
CA MET A 54 -9.78 20.27 -0.17
C MET A 54 -10.47 20.89 -1.39
N GLY A 55 -11.52 20.25 -1.90
CA GLY A 55 -12.39 20.80 -2.94
C GLY A 55 -13.04 22.13 -2.53
N GLU A 56 -13.56 22.23 -1.31
CA GLU A 56 -14.14 23.46 -0.75
C GLU A 56 -13.10 24.59 -0.62
N ARG A 57 -11.83 24.23 -0.42
CA ARG A 57 -10.69 25.17 -0.35
C ARG A 57 -10.14 25.57 -1.72
N GLY A 58 -10.76 25.10 -2.80
CA GLY A 58 -10.33 25.37 -4.17
C GLY A 58 -9.04 24.64 -4.56
N LEU A 59 -8.77 23.51 -3.91
CA LEU A 59 -7.60 22.64 -4.14
C LEU A 59 -8.07 21.27 -4.66
N PRO A 60 -8.60 21.17 -5.90
CA PRO A 60 -9.12 19.91 -6.46
C PRO A 60 -7.99 18.93 -6.88
N TYR A 61 -6.79 19.08 -6.32
CA TYR A 61 -5.61 18.26 -6.61
C TYR A 61 -5.56 17.00 -5.72
N ALA A 62 -6.44 16.91 -4.72
CA ALA A 62 -6.61 15.74 -3.89
C ALA A 62 -7.49 14.70 -4.58
N GLN A 63 -7.02 13.45 -4.62
CA GLN A 63 -7.84 12.30 -4.99
C GLN A 63 -7.79 11.29 -3.85
N ALA A 64 -8.92 10.67 -3.56
CA ALA A 64 -8.95 9.55 -2.62
C ALA A 64 -8.35 8.32 -3.32
N GLU A 65 -7.37 7.66 -2.70
CA GLU A 65 -6.86 6.39 -3.19
C GLU A 65 -7.67 5.22 -2.62
N VAL A 66 -7.55 4.06 -3.28
CA VAL A 66 -8.34 2.86 -2.96
C VAL A 66 -7.70 2.02 -1.85
N ASP A 67 -6.42 2.24 -1.57
CA ASP A 67 -5.62 1.56 -0.54
C ASP A 67 -5.92 2.04 0.89
N GLY A 68 -6.77 3.07 1.01
CA GLY A 68 -7.12 3.69 2.26
C GLY A 68 -6.06 4.67 2.78
N SER A 69 -5.22 5.20 1.89
CA SER A 69 -4.47 6.42 2.15
C SER A 69 -5.09 7.59 1.36
N ALA A 70 -4.97 8.79 1.91
CA ALA A 70 -5.19 10.00 1.13
C ALA A 70 -3.87 10.37 0.46
N SER A 71 -3.65 9.95 -0.78
CA SER A 71 -2.52 10.44 -1.57
C SER A 71 -2.89 11.78 -2.21
N TYR A 72 -1.97 12.75 -2.14
CA TYR A 72 -2.09 13.99 -2.87
C TYR A 72 -0.92 14.04 -3.82
N SER A 73 -1.16 13.83 -5.11
CA SER A 73 -0.12 14.08 -6.08
C SER A 73 0.12 15.59 -6.21
N ALA A 74 1.38 16.00 -6.04
CA ALA A 74 1.81 17.34 -6.40
C ALA A 74 1.94 17.51 -7.94
N ASP A 75 1.65 16.47 -8.72
CA ASP A 75 1.71 16.53 -10.18
C ASP A 75 0.72 17.56 -10.71
N GLY A 76 1.26 18.53 -11.45
CA GLY A 76 0.48 19.65 -11.97
C GLY A 76 0.19 20.74 -10.93
N VAL A 77 0.65 20.59 -9.69
CA VAL A 77 0.60 21.65 -8.66
C VAL A 77 1.77 22.61 -8.88
N PRO A 78 1.53 23.92 -9.06
CA PRO A 78 2.62 24.87 -9.20
C PRO A 78 3.52 24.84 -7.94
N PRO A 79 4.86 24.94 -8.07
CA PRO A 79 5.77 24.88 -6.91
C PRO A 79 5.41 25.86 -5.78
N ALA A 80 4.95 27.07 -6.15
CA ALA A 80 4.49 28.08 -5.21
C ALA A 80 3.21 27.73 -4.42
N GLN A 81 2.53 26.63 -4.79
CA GLN A 81 1.32 26.14 -4.13
C GLN A 81 1.56 24.86 -3.32
N VAL A 82 2.75 24.25 -3.39
CA VAL A 82 3.05 22.97 -2.71
C VAL A 82 2.93 23.10 -1.18
N GLU A 83 3.54 24.12 -0.57
CA GLU A 83 3.41 24.35 0.88
C GLU A 83 1.96 24.60 1.30
N ARG A 84 1.20 25.33 0.47
CA ARG A 84 -0.22 25.60 0.72
C ARG A 84 -1.06 24.32 0.60
N LEU A 85 -0.74 23.45 -0.36
CA LEU A 85 -1.39 22.17 -0.55
C LEU A 85 -1.14 21.26 0.67
N GLN A 86 0.11 21.15 1.12
CA GLN A 86 0.49 20.34 2.28
C GLN A 86 -0.19 20.82 3.57
N ALA A 87 -0.18 22.13 3.82
CA ALA A 87 -0.88 22.70 4.98
C ALA A 87 -2.40 22.43 4.93
N ALA A 88 -3.03 22.63 3.77
CA ALA A 88 -4.45 22.38 3.61
C ALA A 88 -4.81 20.89 3.72
N ALA A 89 -3.95 19.99 3.25
CA ALA A 89 -4.13 18.55 3.38
C ALA A 89 -4.09 18.13 4.85
N TYR A 90 -3.13 18.64 5.63
CA TYR A 90 -3.06 18.38 7.07
C TYR A 90 -4.29 18.92 7.81
N GLU A 91 -4.67 20.18 7.58
CA GLU A 91 -5.87 20.77 8.19
C GLU A 91 -7.14 20.00 7.82
N CYS A 92 -7.28 19.59 6.55
CA CYS A 92 -8.43 18.80 6.13
C CYS A 92 -8.44 17.41 6.75
N TRP A 93 -7.26 16.79 6.94
CA TRP A 93 -7.14 15.52 7.63
C TRP A 93 -7.59 15.63 9.09
N GLU A 94 -7.10 16.63 9.84
CA GLU A 94 -7.52 16.86 11.24
C GLU A 94 -9.03 17.11 11.38
N GLU A 95 -9.63 17.83 10.43
CA GLU A 95 -11.08 18.06 10.41
C GLU A 95 -11.89 16.81 10.06
N SER A 96 -11.30 15.89 9.30
CA SER A 96 -11.98 14.71 8.74
C SER A 96 -11.77 13.44 9.54
N GLU A 97 -10.66 13.31 10.27
CA GLU A 97 -10.33 12.15 11.10
C GLU A 97 -11.47 11.76 12.05
N PRO A 98 -12.12 12.69 12.78
CA PRO A 98 -13.25 12.35 13.65
C PRO A 98 -14.48 11.79 12.91
N LEU A 99 -14.58 12.02 11.59
CA LEU A 99 -15.67 11.55 10.74
C LEU A 99 -15.41 10.14 10.19
N ALA A 100 -14.15 9.71 10.17
CA ALA A 100 -13.75 8.38 9.69
C ALA A 100 -14.28 7.27 10.60
N GLY A 101 -14.44 7.57 11.90
CA GLY A 101 -14.94 6.63 12.89
C GLY A 101 -13.92 5.55 13.21
N PHE A 102 -12.62 5.91 13.26
CA PHE A 102 -11.59 5.05 13.81
C PHE A 102 -11.92 4.68 15.24
N VAL A 103 -11.61 3.43 15.59
CA VAL A 103 -11.82 2.91 16.94
C VAL A 103 -10.45 2.80 17.59
N ASP A 104 -10.29 3.46 18.74
CA ASP A 104 -9.13 3.23 19.59
C ASP A 104 -9.20 1.80 20.16
N TYR A 105 -8.24 0.97 19.78
CA TYR A 105 -8.13 -0.38 20.28
C TYR A 105 -7.19 -0.43 21.49
N PRO A 106 -7.47 -1.27 22.51
CA PRO A 106 -6.48 -1.59 23.53
C PRO A 106 -5.20 -2.12 22.90
N THR A 107 -4.03 -1.79 23.45
CA THR A 107 -2.71 -2.23 22.95
C THR A 107 -2.64 -3.73 22.62
N GLY A 108 -3.24 -4.57 23.47
CA GLY A 108 -3.29 -6.01 23.23
C GLY A 108 -4.11 -6.44 22.01
N THR A 109 -5.14 -5.67 21.63
CA THR A 109 -5.94 -5.91 20.41
C THR A 109 -5.17 -5.48 19.17
N VAL A 110 -4.39 -4.40 19.25
CA VAL A 110 -3.55 -3.94 18.14
C VAL A 110 -2.56 -5.03 17.72
N TYR A 111 -1.90 -5.68 18.67
CA TYR A 111 -1.02 -6.83 18.39
C TYR A 111 -1.74 -7.98 17.69
N ASP A 112 -2.91 -8.39 18.20
CA ASP A 112 -3.65 -9.51 17.62
C ASP A 112 -4.04 -9.21 16.16
N GLN A 113 -4.46 -7.98 15.89
CA GLN A 113 -4.76 -7.53 14.54
C GLN A 113 -3.50 -7.46 13.66
N SER A 114 -2.35 -7.04 14.19
CA SER A 114 -1.07 -7.07 13.45
C SER A 114 -0.68 -8.51 13.07
N VAL A 115 -0.91 -9.48 13.95
CA VAL A 115 -0.72 -10.91 13.62
C VAL A 115 -1.70 -11.34 12.52
N GLU A 116 -2.96 -10.94 12.57
CA GLU A 116 -3.93 -11.25 11.51
C GLU A 116 -3.54 -10.62 10.15
N THR A 117 -2.93 -9.44 10.15
CA THR A 117 -2.32 -8.81 8.95
C THR A 117 -1.13 -9.62 8.44
N TRP A 118 -0.24 -10.09 9.32
CA TRP A 118 0.86 -10.99 8.96
C TRP A 118 0.36 -12.29 8.32
N GLU A 119 -0.69 -12.90 8.89
CA GLU A 119 -1.33 -14.10 8.31
C GLU A 119 -1.93 -13.83 6.93
N CYS A 120 -2.51 -12.64 6.73
CA CYS A 120 -3.00 -12.22 5.43
C CYS A 120 -1.87 -12.11 4.40
N LEU A 121 -0.75 -11.46 4.76
CA LEU A 121 0.43 -11.34 3.88
C LEU A 121 1.00 -12.73 3.53
N ALA A 122 1.05 -13.64 4.50
CA ALA A 122 1.43 -15.04 4.25
C ALA A 122 0.49 -15.72 3.25
N ALA A 123 -0.82 -15.50 3.35
CA ALA A 123 -1.80 -16.01 2.39
C ALA A 123 -1.70 -15.36 1.00
N GLN A 124 -1.17 -14.14 0.89
CA GLN A 124 -0.81 -13.49 -0.37
C GLN A 124 0.49 -14.03 -0.98
N GLY A 125 1.23 -14.89 -0.25
CA GLY A 125 2.43 -15.57 -0.73
C GLY A 125 3.75 -15.01 -0.18
N TYR A 126 3.70 -14.13 0.82
CA TYR A 126 4.90 -13.56 1.45
C TYR A 126 5.36 -14.40 2.62
N ASP A 127 6.63 -14.83 2.60
CA ASP A 127 7.24 -15.62 3.68
C ASP A 127 7.98 -14.68 4.63
N LEU A 128 7.24 -14.09 5.57
CA LEU A 128 7.74 -13.14 6.57
C LEU A 128 8.23 -13.86 7.84
N PRO A 129 9.17 -13.28 8.61
CA PRO A 129 9.57 -13.80 9.92
C PRO A 129 8.39 -14.01 10.88
N ASP A 130 8.52 -14.95 11.81
CA ASP A 130 7.52 -15.15 12.87
C ASP A 130 7.39 -13.88 13.74
N PRO A 131 6.15 -13.50 14.14
CA PRO A 131 5.94 -12.33 14.99
C PRO A 131 6.61 -12.51 16.37
N PRO A 132 7.03 -11.40 17.03
CA PRO A 132 7.51 -11.45 18.40
C PRO A 132 6.37 -11.87 19.34
N SER A 133 6.70 -12.21 20.59
CA SER A 133 5.67 -12.52 21.56
C SER A 133 4.80 -11.30 21.88
N LYS A 134 3.50 -11.51 22.12
CA LYS A 134 2.58 -10.44 22.57
C LYS A 134 3.11 -9.69 23.78
N ALA A 135 3.71 -10.41 24.74
CA ALA A 135 4.23 -9.80 25.97
C ALA A 135 5.38 -8.82 25.69
N SER A 136 6.38 -9.24 24.91
CA SER A 136 7.50 -8.36 24.54
C SER A 136 7.05 -7.19 23.68
N TRP A 137 6.05 -7.41 22.82
CA TRP A 137 5.50 -6.38 21.96
C TRP A 137 4.76 -5.30 22.76
N VAL A 138 3.88 -5.71 23.69
CA VAL A 138 3.14 -4.76 24.56
C VAL A 138 4.10 -3.98 25.45
N GLU A 139 5.15 -4.63 25.96
CA GLU A 139 6.18 -3.95 26.76
C GLU A 139 6.88 -2.84 25.97
N GLY A 140 7.29 -3.11 24.72
CA GLY A 140 7.88 -2.10 23.84
C GLY A 140 6.89 -0.97 23.50
N PHE A 141 5.64 -1.32 23.20
CA PHE A 141 4.59 -0.35 22.88
C PHE A 141 4.34 0.62 24.05
N ASP A 142 4.17 0.08 25.26
CA ASP A 142 3.92 0.87 26.47
C ASP A 142 5.16 1.71 26.87
N ALA A 143 6.36 1.27 26.48
CA ALA A 143 7.60 2.03 26.64
C ALA A 143 7.80 3.12 25.58
N GLY A 144 6.94 3.19 24.56
CA GLY A 144 7.06 4.11 23.43
C GLY A 144 8.22 3.77 22.49
N GLU A 145 8.63 2.50 22.46
CA GLU A 145 9.63 1.99 21.53
C GLU A 145 9.01 1.72 20.15
N GLU A 146 9.85 1.69 19.12
CA GLU A 146 9.45 1.16 17.82
C GLU A 146 9.14 -0.33 17.97
N VAL A 147 7.90 -0.72 17.67
CA VAL A 147 7.44 -2.09 17.79
C VAL A 147 7.28 -2.73 16.42
N TRP A 148 7.37 -4.05 16.39
CA TRP A 148 7.16 -4.85 15.20
C TRP A 148 5.82 -4.55 14.51
N ALA A 149 5.87 -4.44 13.18
CA ALA A 149 4.72 -4.38 12.29
C ALA A 149 4.97 -5.28 11.05
N PRO A 150 3.97 -6.00 10.53
CA PRO A 150 4.17 -6.93 9.41
C PRO A 150 4.71 -6.28 8.13
N TYR A 151 4.32 -5.02 7.86
CA TYR A 151 4.79 -4.28 6.70
C TYR A 151 6.23 -3.79 6.83
N MET A 152 6.77 -3.67 8.05
CA MET A 152 8.21 -3.43 8.23
C MET A 152 8.99 -4.65 7.75
N ASP A 153 8.61 -5.85 8.21
CA ASP A 153 9.26 -7.10 7.77
C ASP A 153 9.16 -7.28 6.26
N LEU A 154 7.99 -6.99 5.68
CA LEU A 154 7.79 -7.05 4.23
C LEU A 154 8.75 -6.11 3.50
N TYR A 155 8.88 -4.86 3.96
CA TYR A 155 9.77 -3.88 3.34
C TYR A 155 11.26 -4.23 3.53
N GLU A 156 11.63 -4.75 4.69
CA GLU A 156 13.01 -5.21 4.94
C GLU A 156 13.40 -6.41 4.05
N GLN A 157 12.45 -7.30 3.79
CA GLN A 157 12.65 -8.46 2.93
C GLN A 157 12.63 -8.12 1.44
N ASP A 158 11.74 -7.21 1.03
CA ASP A 158 11.58 -6.75 -0.35
C ASP A 158 11.59 -5.21 -0.42
N PRO A 159 12.78 -4.58 -0.33
CA PRO A 159 12.90 -3.12 -0.37
C PRO A 159 12.60 -2.54 -1.75
N GLU A 160 12.51 -3.37 -2.79
CA GLU A 160 12.17 -3.00 -4.16
C GLU A 160 10.72 -3.36 -4.50
N ILE A 161 9.87 -3.64 -3.51
CA ILE A 161 8.45 -3.90 -3.73
C ILE A 161 7.82 -2.75 -4.52
N GLU A 162 7.21 -3.11 -5.65
CA GLU A 162 6.56 -2.13 -6.52
C GLU A 162 5.44 -1.40 -5.77
N GLU A 163 5.35 -0.09 -5.95
CA GLU A 163 4.33 0.76 -5.30
C GLU A 163 2.91 0.23 -5.52
N SER A 164 2.62 -0.21 -6.75
CA SER A 164 1.33 -0.82 -7.09
C SER A 164 1.02 -2.10 -6.32
N GLU A 165 2.04 -2.89 -5.98
CA GLU A 165 1.90 -4.11 -5.19
C GLU A 165 1.75 -3.77 -3.71
N TRP A 166 2.54 -2.81 -3.20
CA TRP A 166 2.39 -2.28 -1.85
C TRP A 166 0.96 -1.82 -1.57
N PHE A 167 0.39 -1.01 -2.46
CA PHE A 167 -0.98 -0.53 -2.34
C PHE A 167 -2.03 -1.62 -2.54
N ARG A 168 -1.79 -2.57 -3.44
CA ARG A 168 -2.65 -3.76 -3.57
C ARG A 168 -2.73 -4.52 -2.25
N LEU A 169 -1.60 -4.72 -1.58
CA LEU A 169 -1.54 -5.41 -0.29
C LEU A 169 -2.24 -4.61 0.79
N LYS A 170 -2.01 -3.30 0.92
CA LYS A 170 -2.68 -2.46 1.93
C LYS A 170 -4.22 -2.46 1.76
N GLY A 171 -4.70 -2.57 0.53
CA GLY A 171 -6.14 -2.74 0.22
C GLY A 171 -6.73 -4.12 0.55
N ILE A 172 -5.91 -5.13 0.89
CA ILE A 172 -6.34 -6.51 1.21
C ILE A 172 -5.99 -6.85 2.66
N CYS A 173 -4.72 -6.68 3.02
CA CYS A 173 -4.11 -6.96 4.31
C CYS A 173 -3.88 -5.64 5.06
N VAL A 174 -4.94 -5.10 5.64
CA VAL A 174 -4.97 -3.77 6.29
C VAL A 174 -4.18 -3.77 7.59
N GLU A 175 -3.64 -2.62 8.02
CA GLU A 175 -2.96 -2.46 9.32
C GLU A 175 -3.91 -1.96 10.42
N SER A 176 -3.61 -2.34 11.67
CA SER A 176 -4.35 -1.97 12.87
C SER A 176 -3.97 -0.59 13.45
N GLY A 177 -3.87 0.43 12.60
CA GLY A 177 -3.53 1.80 13.02
C GLY A 177 -2.06 2.02 13.39
N ILE A 178 -1.23 0.98 13.38
CA ILE A 178 0.23 1.10 13.30
C ILE A 178 0.55 1.33 11.83
N VAL A 179 0.66 2.60 11.47
CA VAL A 179 0.92 2.98 10.09
C VAL A 179 2.43 2.98 9.86
N PHE A 180 2.90 1.99 9.09
CA PHE A 180 4.20 2.06 8.45
C PHE A 180 4.01 2.49 6.99
N SER A 181 4.53 3.68 6.67
CA SER A 181 4.65 4.16 5.29
C SER A 181 6.14 4.32 4.98
N PRO A 182 6.72 3.48 4.11
CA PRO A 182 8.03 3.78 3.57
C PRO A 182 7.96 5.08 2.77
N ASP A 183 9.06 5.85 2.76
CA ASP A 183 9.19 6.98 1.84
C ASP A 183 9.44 6.43 0.43
N LEU A 184 8.36 6.05 -0.26
CA LEU A 184 8.42 5.51 -1.63
C LEU A 184 8.74 6.59 -2.68
N SER A 185 8.88 7.84 -2.26
CA SER A 185 9.23 8.98 -3.10
C SER A 185 10.74 9.06 -3.42
N ASP A 186 11.58 8.33 -2.68
CA ASP A 186 13.03 8.30 -2.88
C ASP A 186 13.46 7.05 -3.68
N PRO A 187 14.07 7.20 -4.87
CA PRO A 187 14.61 6.06 -5.62
C PRO A 187 15.73 5.37 -4.82
N PRO A 188 15.95 4.05 -4.98
CA PRO A 188 16.94 3.32 -4.22
C PRO A 188 18.31 4.00 -4.28
N ALA A 189 18.89 4.25 -3.11
CA ALA A 189 20.20 4.85 -2.94
C ALA A 189 21.27 3.99 -3.64
N GLY A 190 21.53 4.28 -4.92
CA GLY A 190 22.42 3.47 -5.74
C GLY A 190 22.75 3.99 -7.14
N LEU A 191 22.14 5.09 -7.59
CA LEU A 191 22.50 5.73 -8.87
C LEU A 191 22.66 7.24 -8.68
N GLY A 192 23.85 7.68 -8.25
CA GLY A 192 24.15 9.11 -8.16
C GLY A 192 25.54 9.47 -7.64
N SER A 193 26.59 9.05 -8.35
CA SER A 193 27.76 9.91 -8.71
C SER A 193 28.49 9.29 -9.90
#